data_AF-A0A7W8T423-F1
#
_entry.id   AF-A0A7W8T423-F1
#
_cell.length_a   1.000
_cell.length_b   1.000
_cell.length_c   1.000
_cell.angle_alpha   90.00
_cell.angle_beta   90.00
_cell.angle_gamma   90.00
#
_symmetry.space_group_name_H-M   'P 1'
#
loop_
_entity.id
_entity.type
_entity.pdbx_description
1 polymer ?
#
loop_
_entity_poly.entity_id
_entity_poly.type
_entity_poly.pdbx_seq_one_letter_code
_entity_poly.pdbx_strand_id
1 'polypeptide(L)'
;MVAQTVSTFGRLDVAYNNADVQNVLAETADASRDDYDRVMSVNLGGVWSCMKFELQQMRKQGNGAIVNCSSLCSLAGGPQRGTYQAAQHGC
;
A
#
# COMPACT_ATOMS: atom_id res chain seq x y z
N MET A 1 -6.99 -4.71 -12.27
CA MET A 1 -8.13 -4.83 -11.34
C MET A 1 -9.19 -3.76 -11.54
N VAL A 2 -8.90 -2.46 -11.44
CA VAL A 2 -9.92 -1.38 -11.61
C VAL A 2 -10.79 -1.53 -12.86
N ALA A 3 -10.17 -1.71 -14.04
CA ALA A 3 -10.92 -1.87 -15.29
C ALA A 3 -11.86 -3.09 -15.28
N GLN A 4 -11.44 -4.20 -14.67
CA GLN A 4 -12.25 -5.40 -14.53
C GLN A 4 -13.42 -5.16 -13.56
N THR A 5 -13.18 -4.50 -12.42
CA THR A 5 -14.24 -4.12 -11.47
C THR A 5 -15.30 -3.25 -12.15
N VAL A 6 -14.88 -2.22 -12.88
CA VAL A 6 -15.80 -1.35 -13.62
C VAL A 6 -16.54 -2.12 -14.72
N SER A 7 -15.87 -3.03 -15.43
CA SER A 7 -16.52 -3.86 -16.44
C SER A 7 -17.59 -4.79 -15.85
N THR A 8 -17.35 -5.33 -14.64
CA THR A 8 -18.26 -6.29 -14.00
C THR A 8 -19.40 -5.59 -13.26
N PHE A 9 -19.12 -4.48 -12.57
CA PHE A 9 -20.05 -3.82 -11.66
C PHE A 9 -20.50 -2.43 -12.12
N GLY A 10 -20.00 -1.94 -13.26
CA GLY A 10 -20.33 -0.65 -13.86
C GLY A 10 -19.62 0.55 -13.23
N ARG A 11 -19.18 0.44 -11.97
CA ARG A 11 -18.54 1.54 -11.23
C ARG A 11 -17.57 1.06 -10.14
N LEU A 12 -16.79 1.99 -9.61
CA LEU A 12 -15.97 1.81 -8.41
C LEU A 12 -16.31 2.90 -7.39
N ASP A 13 -17.04 2.55 -6.33
CA ASP A 13 -17.46 3.48 -5.28
C ASP A 13 -16.44 3.60 -4.15
N VAL A 14 -15.92 2.46 -3.70
CA VAL A 14 -15.02 2.38 -2.56
C VAL A 14 -13.87 1.46 -2.92
N ALA A 15 -12.66 1.87 -2.59
CA ALA A 15 -11.46 1.04 -2.66
C ALA A 15 -10.83 0.90 -1.27
N TYR A 16 -10.35 -0.30 -0.96
CA TYR A 16 -9.66 -0.62 0.29
C TYR A 16 -8.30 -1.24 -0.01
N ASN A 17 -7.24 -0.45 0.16
CA ASN A 17 -5.87 -0.84 -0.10
C ASN A 17 -5.27 -1.45 1.18
N ASN A 18 -5.21 -2.79 1.23
CA ASN A 18 -4.79 -3.56 2.42
C ASN A 18 -3.65 -4.55 2.13
N ALA A 19 -3.09 -4.56 0.91
CA ALA A 19 -2.02 -5.47 0.58
C ALA A 19 -0.72 -5.05 1.28
N ASP A 20 -0.12 -5.96 2.05
CA ASP A 20 1.08 -5.66 2.82
C ASP A 20 1.97 -6.91 3.05
N VAL A 21 3.28 -6.71 3.14
CA VAL A 21 4.27 -7.73 3.47
C VAL A 21 5.28 -7.23 4.51
N GLN A 22 5.68 -8.13 5.41
CA GLN A 22 6.72 -7.86 6.41
C GLN A 22 8.12 -7.95 5.80
N ASN A 23 9.06 -7.19 6.39
CA ASN A 23 10.49 -7.37 6.15
C ASN A 23 11.01 -8.60 6.93
N VAL A 24 12.14 -9.14 6.49
CA VAL A 24 12.91 -10.09 7.29
C VAL A 24 13.47 -9.35 8.50
N LEU A 25 13.30 -9.92 9.70
CA LEU A 25 13.79 -9.31 10.94
C LEU A 25 15.31 -9.19 10.88
N ALA A 26 15.78 -7.95 10.79
CA ALA A 26 17.19 -7.59 10.81
C ALA A 26 17.35 -6.17 11.35
N GLU A 27 18.49 -5.91 11.99
CA GLU A 27 18.90 -4.53 12.22
C GLU A 27 19.08 -3.83 10.86
N THR A 28 18.82 -2.52 10.82
CA THR A 28 18.86 -1.77 9.54
C THR A 28 20.20 -1.88 8.83
N ALA A 29 21.30 -2.02 9.59
CA ALA A 29 22.64 -2.20 9.04
C ALA A 29 22.85 -3.55 8.34
N ASP A 30 22.08 -4.58 8.74
CA ASP A 30 22.18 -5.96 8.23
C ASP A 30 21.06 -6.31 7.25
N ALA A 31 20.05 -5.44 7.11
CA ALA A 31 18.93 -5.63 6.20
C ALA A 31 19.40 -5.61 4.74
N SER A 32 18.92 -6.59 3.95
CA SER A 32 19.27 -6.66 2.54
C SER A 32 18.51 -5.62 1.71
N ARG A 33 19.16 -5.14 0.64
CA ARG A 33 18.53 -4.22 -0.30
C ARG A 33 17.32 -4.86 -1.00
N ASP A 34 17.41 -6.14 -1.33
CA ASP A 34 16.32 -6.86 -1.99
C ASP A 34 15.06 -6.96 -1.12
N ASP A 35 15.24 -7.19 0.19
CA ASP A 35 14.11 -7.22 1.12
C ASP A 35 13.49 -5.83 1.31
N TYR A 36 14.33 -4.79 1.35
CA TYR A 36 13.88 -3.39 1.35
C TYR A 36 13.02 -3.07 0.13
N ASP A 37 13.53 -3.33 -1.08
CA ASP A 37 12.83 -3.02 -2.32
C ASP A 37 11.53 -3.84 -2.45
N ARG A 38 11.53 -5.10 -2.00
CA ARG A 38 10.33 -5.94 -1.96
C ARG A 38 9.25 -5.36 -1.07
N VAL A 39 9.58 -4.95 0.15
CA VAL A 39 8.60 -4.39 1.10
C VAL A 39 8.10 -3.04 0.63
N MET A 40 9.01 -2.15 0.21
CA MET A 40 8.63 -0.82 -0.27
C MET A 40 7.79 -0.87 -1.55
N SER A 41 8.12 -1.76 -2.49
CA SER A 41 7.37 -1.91 -3.74
C SER A 41 5.95 -2.41 -3.52
N VAL A 42 5.72 -3.29 -2.54
CA VAL A 42 4.39 -3.80 -2.22
C VAL A 42 3.62 -2.80 -1.36
N ASN A 43 4.15 -2.45 -0.19
CA ASN A 43 3.40 -1.75 0.85
C ASN A 43 3.14 -0.29 0.46
N LEU A 44 4.14 0.41 -0.10
CA LEU A 44 4.00 1.81 -0.48
C LEU A 44 3.75 1.97 -1.99
N GLY A 45 4.60 1.34 -2.81
CA GLY A 45 4.50 1.41 -4.26
C GLY A 45 3.20 0.78 -4.81
N GLY A 46 2.75 -0.31 -4.20
CA GLY A 46 1.52 -0.99 -4.56
C GLY A 46 0.30 -0.15 -4.26
N VAL A 47 0.21 0.40 -3.03
CA VAL A 47 -0.88 1.31 -2.62
C VAL A 47 -0.92 2.55 -3.52
N TRP A 48 0.22 3.17 -3.81
CA TRP A 48 0.29 4.29 -4.75
C TRP A 48 -0.22 3.91 -6.15
N SER A 49 0.16 2.73 -6.63
CA SER A 49 -0.25 2.23 -7.95
C SER A 49 -1.76 1.98 -8.00
N CYS A 50 -2.36 1.41 -6.95
CA CYS A 50 -3.80 1.26 -6.82
C CYS A 50 -4.50 2.62 -6.86
N MET A 51 -4.10 3.54 -5.96
CA MET A 51 -4.66 4.89 -5.88
C MET A 51 -4.62 5.62 -7.22
N LYS A 52 -3.52 5.50 -7.98
CA LYS A 52 -3.40 6.14 -9.30
C LYS A 52 -4.57 5.75 -10.22
N PHE A 53 -4.89 4.47 -10.33
CA PHE A 53 -5.94 4.00 -11.22
C PHE A 53 -7.35 4.17 -10.61
N GLU A 54 -7.48 4.00 -9.30
CA GLU A 54 -8.73 4.24 -8.56
C GLU A 54 -9.17 5.70 -8.71
N LEU A 55 -8.27 6.65 -8.44
CA LEU A 55 -8.54 8.08 -8.60
C LEU A 55 -8.85 8.47 -10.05
N GLN A 56 -8.16 7.86 -11.03
CA GLN A 56 -8.49 8.08 -12.44
C GLN A 56 -9.93 7.66 -12.77
N GLN A 57 -10.40 6.54 -12.22
CA GLN A 57 -11.78 6.10 -12.41
C GLN A 57 -12.77 6.96 -11.62
N MET A 58 -12.51 7.23 -10.34
CA MET A 58 -13.37 8.04 -9.48
C MET A 58 -13.55 9.46 -10.01
N ARG A 59 -12.50 10.05 -10.61
CA ARG A 59 -12.60 11.35 -11.31
C ARG A 59 -13.57 11.34 -12.48
N LYS A 60 -13.65 10.24 -13.25
CA LYS A 60 -14.62 10.12 -14.35
C LYS A 60 -16.06 10.04 -13.85
N GLN A 61 -16.26 9.45 -12.67
CA GLN A 61 -17.58 9.26 -12.06
C GLN A 61 -18.02 10.48 -11.23
N GLY A 62 -17.09 11.34 -10.83
CA GLY A 62 -17.32 12.48 -9.94
C GLY A 62 -17.47 12.10 -8.46
N ASN A 63 -17.31 10.83 -8.10
CA ASN A 63 -17.38 10.35 -6.72
C ASN A 63 -16.50 9.12 -6.47
N GLY A 64 -16.21 8.88 -5.19
CA GLY A 64 -15.56 7.69 -4.68
C GLY A 64 -14.80 7.95 -3.38
N ALA A 65 -14.47 6.88 -2.66
CA ALA A 65 -13.67 6.93 -1.44
C ALA A 65 -12.58 5.85 -1.46
N ILE A 66 -11.39 6.18 -0.96
CA ILE A 66 -10.27 5.26 -0.84
C ILE A 66 -9.88 5.18 0.63
N VAL A 67 -9.70 3.97 1.13
CA VAL A 67 -9.18 3.68 2.46
C VAL A 67 -7.87 2.91 2.31
N ASN A 68 -6.77 3.49 2.79
CA ASN A 68 -5.49 2.79 2.89
C ASN A 68 -5.35 2.20 4.30
N CYS A 69 -5.10 0.90 4.40
CA CYS A 69 -4.87 0.24 5.67
C CYS A 69 -3.38 0.34 6.02
N SER A 70 -3.06 1.15 7.04
CA SER A 70 -1.76 1.15 7.70
C SER A 70 -1.79 0.29 8.97
N SER A 71 -0.63 0.02 9.54
CA SER A 71 -0.44 -0.75 10.78
C SER A 71 -0.12 0.17 11.96
N LEU A 72 -0.41 -0.24 13.20
CA LEU A 72 0.04 0.45 14.43
C LEU A 72 1.57 0.68 14.48
N CYS A 73 2.33 -0.13 13.72
CA CYS A 73 3.76 0.06 13.52
C CYS A 73 4.12 1.40 12.84
N SER A 74 3.15 2.15 12.29
CA SER A 74 3.32 3.53 11.81
C SER A 74 3.34 4.59 12.91
N LEU A 75 3.11 4.21 14.17
CA LEU A 75 3.12 5.13 15.32
C LEU A 75 4.16 4.73 16.36
N ALA A 76 4.43 3.43 16.48
CA ALA A 76 5.40 2.89 17.43
C ALA A 76 6.29 1.86 16.74
N GLY A 77 7.60 2.09 16.80
CA GLY A 77 8.57 1.19 16.21
C GLY A 77 8.78 -0.09 17.02
N GLY A 78 8.98 -1.20 16.31
CA GLY A 78 9.49 -2.46 16.85
C GLY A 78 10.94 -2.72 16.42
N PRO A 79 11.76 -3.39 17.26
CA PRO A 79 13.11 -3.77 16.86
C PRO A 79 13.08 -4.60 15.57
N GLN A 80 14.11 -4.44 14.74
CA GLN A 80 14.35 -5.23 13.52
C GLN A 80 13.30 -5.10 12.40
N ARG A 81 12.42 -4.10 12.46
CA ARG A 81 11.33 -3.87 11.50
C ARG A 81 11.39 -2.50 10.81
N GLY A 82 12.59 -1.96 10.62
CA GLY A 82 12.79 -0.61 10.11
C GLY A 82 12.13 -0.37 8.74
N THR A 83 12.35 -1.27 7.78
CA THR A 83 11.78 -1.18 6.43
C THR A 83 10.25 -1.22 6.44
N TYR A 84 9.66 -2.20 7.14
CA TYR A 84 8.22 -2.32 7.24
C TYR A 84 7.61 -1.07 7.86
N GLN A 85 8.17 -0.58 8.97
CA GLN A 85 7.69 0.64 9.62
C GLN A 85 7.77 1.86 8.71
N ALA A 86 8.87 2.03 7.99
CA ALA A 86 9.03 3.12 7.05
C ALA A 86 7.95 3.09 5.96
N ALA A 87 7.65 1.90 5.42
CA ALA A 87 6.57 1.75 4.46
C ALA A 87 5.20 2.08 5.07
N GLN A 88 4.90 1.59 6.28
CA GLN A 88 3.64 1.87 6.99
C GLN A 88 3.43 3.36 7.31
N HIS A 89 4.49 4.10 7.61
CA HIS A 89 4.42 5.55 7.82
C HIS A 89 4.17 6.32 6.52
N GLY A 90 4.53 5.75 5.37
CA GLY A 90 4.37 6.40 4.07
C GLY A 90 2.98 6.24 3.45
N CYS A 91 2.19 5.27 3.92
CA CYS A 91 0.85 4.95 3.42
C CYS A 91 -0.25 5.79 4.07
#